data_AF-G5R582-F1
#
_entry.id   AF-G5R582-F1
#
_cell.length_a   1.000
_cell.length_b   1.000
_cell.length_c   1.000
_cell.angle_alpha   90.00
_cell.angle_beta   90.00
_cell.angle_gamma   90.00
#
_symmetry.space_group_name_H-M   'P 1'
#
loop_
_entity.id
_entity.type
_entity.pdbx_description
1 polymer ?
#
loop_
_entity_poly.entity_id
_entity_poly.type
_entity_poly.pdbx_seq_one_letter_code
_entity_poly.pdbx_strand_id
1 'polypeptide(L)'
;MHPFTSLTLWALAACTTLLLPAQTVLPIYSAAAFLCLLALKSTRRRAKYVAWLMLSLGFGLWLVHGGWLTEWISGQPRDPQRWVYAVTLWLRLLAIVSTSQLWMQYVPVQRLIRALFASRLPPGIAYLFAGPLLVVEQLKRQLTIVHEAQRA
;
A
#
# COMPACT_ATOMS: atom_id res chain seq x y z
N MET A 1 19.44 -8.84 -3.25
CA MET A 1 19.37 -7.51 -3.89
C MET A 1 19.48 -6.42 -2.84
N HIS A 2 20.13 -5.30 -3.14
CA HIS A 2 20.21 -4.16 -2.23
C HIS A 2 18.80 -3.55 -2.01
N PRO A 3 18.41 -3.16 -0.78
CA PRO A 3 17.09 -2.61 -0.48
C PRO A 3 16.67 -1.44 -1.38
N PHE A 4 17.59 -0.52 -1.70
CA PHE A 4 17.27 0.59 -2.60
C PHE A 4 17.02 0.16 -4.05
N THR A 5 17.80 -0.79 -4.58
CA THR A 5 17.56 -1.32 -5.94
C THR A 5 16.20 -1.99 -6.01
N SER A 6 15.83 -2.74 -4.98
CA SER A 6 14.52 -3.36 -4.91
C SER A 6 13.39 -2.32 -4.76
N LEU A 7 13.61 -1.26 -3.99
CA LEU A 7 12.66 -0.15 -3.83
C LEU A 7 12.47 0.61 -5.15
N THR A 8 13.54 0.90 -5.90
CA THR A 8 13.45 1.57 -7.20
C THR A 8 12.74 0.70 -8.22
N LEU A 9 12.99 -0.61 -8.22
CA LEU A 9 12.26 -1.55 -9.09
C LEU A 9 10.78 -1.62 -8.74
N TRP A 10 10.44 -1.64 -7.45
CA TRP A 10 9.05 -1.58 -7.01
C TRP A 10 8.39 -0.24 -7.41
N ALA A 11 9.07 0.89 -7.22
CA ALA A 11 8.55 2.20 -7.59
C ALA A 11 8.31 2.29 -9.10
N LEU A 12 9.26 1.79 -9.92
CA LEU A 12 9.10 1.70 -11.36
C LEU A 12 7.90 0.81 -11.73
N ALA A 13 7.77 -0.37 -11.12
CA ALA A 13 6.63 -1.26 -11.33
C ALA A 13 5.29 -0.61 -10.92
N ALA A 14 5.27 0.17 -9.84
CA ALA A 14 4.09 0.90 -9.41
C ALA A 14 3.72 2.01 -10.41
N CYS A 15 4.69 2.77 -10.90
CA CYS A 15 4.48 3.77 -11.95
C CYS A 15 3.98 3.14 -13.25
N THR A 16 4.56 2.02 -13.69
CA THR A 16 4.07 1.31 -14.88
C THR A 16 2.64 0.80 -14.70
N THR A 17 2.27 0.38 -13.49
CA THR A 17 0.88 -0.04 -13.17
C THR A 17 -0.14 1.08 -13.37
N LEU A 18 0.26 2.35 -13.18
CA LEU A 18 -0.62 3.49 -13.44
C LEU A 18 -0.83 3.76 -14.94
N LEU A 19 0.10 3.33 -15.78
CA LEU A 19 0.04 3.49 -17.24
C LEU A 19 -0.58 2.26 -17.93
N LEU A 20 -0.77 1.16 -17.21
CA LEU A 20 -1.28 -0.09 -17.76
C LEU A 20 -2.72 0.06 -18.28
N PRO A 21 -3.03 -0.52 -19.46
CA PRO A 21 -4.36 -0.49 -20.04
C PRO A 21 -5.35 -1.25 -19.15
N ALA A 22 -6.50 -0.61 -18.90
CA ALA A 22 -7.49 -1.06 -17.94
C ALA A 22 -8.18 -2.39 -18.30
N GLN A 23 -8.20 -2.74 -19.59
CA GLN A 23 -9.18 -3.69 -20.13
C GLN A 23 -8.81 -5.16 -19.92
N THR A 24 -7.53 -5.52 -20.04
CA THR A 24 -7.12 -6.94 -20.04
C THR A 24 -5.90 -7.20 -19.16
N VAL A 25 -4.83 -6.42 -19.32
CA VAL A 25 -3.57 -6.70 -18.63
C VAL A 25 -3.65 -6.34 -17.14
N LEU A 26 -4.30 -5.22 -16.81
CA LEU A 26 -4.45 -4.75 -15.43
C LEU A 26 -5.15 -5.75 -14.49
N PRO A 27 -6.33 -6.32 -14.82
CA PRO A 27 -6.99 -7.28 -13.94
C PRO A 27 -6.14 -8.53 -13.74
N ILE A 28 -5.55 -9.08 -14.80
CA ILE A 28 -4.65 -10.24 -14.72
C ILE A 28 -3.47 -9.95 -13.80
N TYR A 29 -2.80 -8.81 -13.99
CA TYR A 29 -1.65 -8.40 -13.19
C TYR A 29 -2.02 -8.21 -11.71
N SER A 30 -3.12 -7.51 -11.42
CA SER A 30 -3.60 -7.29 -10.05
C SER A 30 -3.98 -8.60 -9.35
N ALA A 31 -4.66 -9.50 -10.06
CA ALA A 31 -5.05 -10.80 -9.54
C ALA A 31 -3.82 -11.66 -9.27
N ALA A 32 -2.86 -11.72 -10.20
CA ALA A 32 -1.61 -12.43 -10.03
C ALA A 32 -0.82 -11.92 -8.82
N ALA A 33 -0.68 -10.59 -8.67
CA ALA A 33 0.00 -9.98 -7.53
C ALA A 33 -0.65 -10.35 -6.18
N PHE A 34 -1.99 -10.35 -6.12
CA PHE A 34 -2.72 -10.75 -4.91
C PHE A 34 -2.66 -12.27 -4.66
N LEU A 35 -2.75 -13.09 -5.71
CA LEU A 35 -2.60 -14.55 -5.60
C LEU A 35 -1.21 -14.94 -5.12
N CYS A 36 -0.15 -14.24 -5.53
CA CYS A 36 1.19 -14.43 -4.99
C CYS A 36 1.22 -14.23 -3.46
N LEU A 37 0.52 -13.23 -2.93
CA LEU A 37 0.41 -13.02 -1.47
C LEU A 37 -0.31 -14.16 -0.75
N LEU A 38 -1.30 -14.78 -1.39
CA LEU A 38 -2.08 -15.89 -0.83
C LEU A 38 -1.31 -17.22 -0.88
N ALA A 39 -0.60 -17.46 -1.99
CA ALA A 39 0.17 -18.68 -2.22
C ALA A 39 1.32 -18.81 -1.21
N LEU A 40 2.01 -17.70 -0.92
CA LEU A 40 3.13 -17.68 0.02
C LEU A 40 2.61 -17.71 1.47
N LYS A 41 2.92 -18.80 2.20
CA LYS A 41 2.47 -19.01 3.59
C LYS A 41 2.90 -17.87 4.53
N SER A 42 4.07 -17.27 4.28
CA SER A 42 4.62 -16.16 5.08
C SER A 42 3.84 -14.85 4.93
N THR A 43 3.18 -14.63 3.78
CA THR A 43 2.46 -13.38 3.49
C THR A 43 0.96 -13.47 3.68
N ARG A 44 0.38 -14.64 4.01
CA ARG A 44 -1.08 -14.80 4.18
C ARG A 44 -1.70 -13.83 5.19
N ARG A 45 -1.01 -13.51 6.29
CA ARG A 45 -1.49 -12.49 7.25
C ARG A 45 -1.60 -11.11 6.60
N ARG A 46 -0.61 -10.73 5.78
CA ARG A 46 -0.63 -9.50 5.00
C ARG A 46 -1.71 -9.53 3.92
N ALA A 47 -1.92 -10.67 3.28
CA ALA A 47 -3.00 -10.85 2.30
C ALA A 47 -4.38 -10.57 2.91
N LYS A 48 -4.64 -11.06 4.14
CA LYS A 48 -5.87 -10.73 4.88
C LYS A 48 -6.03 -9.24 5.14
N TYR A 49 -4.94 -8.56 5.51
CA TYR A 49 -4.94 -7.10 5.68
C TYR A 49 -5.26 -6.37 4.37
N VAL A 50 -4.60 -6.76 3.27
CA VAL A 50 -4.87 -6.19 1.94
C VAL A 50 -6.32 -6.43 1.53
N ALA A 51 -6.86 -7.64 1.74
CA ALA A 51 -8.25 -7.95 1.43
C ALA A 51 -9.21 -7.05 2.19
N TRP A 52 -9.02 -6.87 3.50
CA TRP A 52 -9.87 -5.99 4.30
C TRP A 52 -9.78 -4.53 3.87
N LEU A 53 -8.56 -4.04 3.64
CA LEU A 53 -8.32 -2.68 3.19
C LEU A 53 -8.95 -2.44 1.80
N MET A 54 -8.78 -3.37 0.87
CA MET A 54 -9.32 -3.28 -0.48
C MET A 54 -10.83 -3.40 -0.51
N LEU A 55 -11.43 -4.18 0.38
CA LEU A 55 -12.89 -4.26 0.50
C LEU A 55 -13.47 -2.94 1.00
N SER A 56 -12.91 -2.38 2.07
CA SER A 56 -13.32 -1.06 2.59
C SER A 56 -13.12 0.05 1.56
N LEU A 57 -11.97 0.06 0.88
CA LEU A 57 -11.66 1.04 -0.14
C LEU A 57 -12.54 0.86 -1.39
N GLY A 58 -12.82 -0.38 -1.79
CA GLY A 58 -13.73 -0.71 -2.89
C GLY A 58 -15.14 -0.17 -2.63
N PHE A 59 -15.63 -0.30 -1.40
CA PHE A 59 -16.91 0.29 -1.00
C PHE A 59 -16.89 1.82 -1.09
N GLY A 60 -15.82 2.47 -0.60
CA GLY A 60 -15.67 3.92 -0.71
C GLY A 60 -15.62 4.43 -2.16
N LEU A 61 -14.85 3.74 -3.02
CA LEU A 61 -14.78 4.06 -4.45
C LEU A 61 -16.11 3.82 -5.15
N TRP A 62 -16.82 2.75 -4.80
CA TRP A 62 -18.15 2.47 -5.35
C TRP A 62 -19.16 3.56 -4.95
N LEU A 63 -19.16 3.99 -3.69
CA LEU A 63 -20.07 5.03 -3.19
C LEU A 63 -19.82 6.38 -3.89
N VAL A 64 -18.56 6.81 -3.95
CA VAL A 64 -18.16 8.14 -4.46
C VAL A 64 -18.07 8.17 -5.98
N HIS A 65 -17.36 7.21 -6.57
CA HIS A 65 -17.08 7.19 -8.01
C HIS A 65 -18.03 6.31 -8.81
N GLY A 66 -18.80 5.42 -8.19
CA GLY A 66 -19.81 4.62 -8.89
C GLY A 66 -21.05 5.42 -9.32
N GLY A 67 -21.13 6.71 -8.97
CA GLY A 67 -22.25 7.58 -9.34
C GLY A 67 -23.46 7.50 -8.39
N TRP A 68 -23.42 6.62 -7.39
CA TRP A 68 -24.54 6.40 -6.46
C TRP A 68 -24.80 7.62 -5.57
N LEU A 69 -23.73 8.20 -4.99
CA LEU A 69 -23.84 9.42 -4.19
C LEU A 69 -24.32 10.62 -5.01
N THR A 70 -23.90 10.71 -6.28
CA THR A 70 -24.29 11.81 -7.17
C THR A 70 -25.72 11.66 -7.68
N GLU A 71 -26.17 10.44 -7.94
CA GLU A 71 -27.57 10.15 -8.24
C GLU A 71 -28.47 10.51 -7.05
N TRP A 72 -28.07 10.14 -5.83
CA TRP A 72 -28.84 10.43 -4.62
C TRP A 72 -28.93 11.92 -4.30
N ILE A 73 -27.82 12.68 -4.45
CA ILE A 73 -27.78 14.12 -4.12
C ILE A 73 -28.30 14.99 -5.26
N SER A 74 -27.97 14.67 -6.51
CA SER A 74 -28.19 15.55 -7.66
C SER A 74 -29.28 15.06 -8.62
N GLY A 75 -29.79 13.84 -8.45
CA GLY A 75 -30.82 13.25 -9.32
C GLY A 75 -30.38 13.00 -10.76
N GLN A 76 -29.08 13.13 -11.07
CA GLN A 76 -28.57 12.87 -12.40
C GLN A 76 -28.43 11.37 -12.67
N PRO A 77 -28.77 10.90 -13.89
CA PRO A 77 -28.66 9.50 -14.24
C PRO A 77 -27.21 9.02 -14.19
N ARG A 78 -27.03 7.78 -13.74
CA ARG A 78 -25.72 7.17 -13.56
C ARG A 78 -25.04 6.89 -14.89
N ASP A 79 -23.86 7.46 -15.10
CA ASP A 79 -23.00 7.14 -16.24
C ASP A 79 -22.27 5.79 -16.00
N PRO A 80 -22.48 4.77 -16.85
CA PRO A 80 -21.81 3.47 -16.75
C PRO A 80 -20.27 3.57 -16.79
N GLN A 81 -19.72 4.59 -17.44
CA GLN A 81 -18.28 4.74 -17.60
C GLN A 81 -17.58 5.06 -16.27
N ARG A 82 -18.27 5.76 -15.36
CA ARG A 82 -17.74 6.10 -14.02
C ARG A 82 -17.44 4.87 -13.17
N TRP A 83 -18.30 3.85 -13.25
CA TRP A 83 -18.08 2.57 -12.60
C TRP A 83 -16.82 1.86 -13.12
N VAL A 84 -16.59 1.89 -14.44
CA VAL A 84 -15.39 1.32 -15.07
C VAL A 84 -14.13 2.03 -14.56
N TYR A 85 -14.16 3.36 -14.41
CA TYR A 85 -13.05 4.11 -13.82
C TYR A 85 -12.80 3.74 -12.34
N ALA A 86 -13.87 3.60 -11.54
CA ALA A 86 -13.75 3.21 -10.13
C ALA A 86 -13.11 1.83 -9.98
N VAL A 87 -13.56 0.85 -10.77
CA VAL A 87 -12.99 -0.51 -10.81
C VAL A 87 -11.53 -0.47 -11.28
N THR A 88 -11.21 0.31 -12.30
CA THR A 88 -9.84 0.47 -12.80
C THR A 88 -8.91 1.01 -11.72
N LEU A 89 -9.34 2.04 -10.99
CA LEU A 89 -8.56 2.63 -9.90
C LEU A 89 -8.40 1.64 -8.75
N TRP A 90 -9.45 0.92 -8.40
CA TRP A 90 -9.42 -0.14 -7.39
C TRP A 90 -8.41 -1.23 -7.74
N LEU A 91 -8.39 -1.72 -8.99
CA LEU A 91 -7.43 -2.73 -9.47
C LEU A 91 -5.98 -2.23 -9.45
N ARG A 92 -5.74 -0.96 -9.82
CA ARG A 92 -4.41 -0.34 -9.74
C ARG A 92 -3.91 -0.31 -8.30
N LEU A 93 -4.76 0.13 -7.36
CA LEU A 93 -4.42 0.14 -5.96
C LEU A 93 -4.19 -1.27 -5.41
N LEU A 94 -5.02 -2.24 -5.79
CA LEU A 94 -4.82 -3.64 -5.42
C LEU A 94 -3.45 -4.15 -5.86
N ALA A 95 -3.05 -3.89 -7.10
CA ALA A 95 -1.75 -4.30 -7.63
C ALA A 95 -0.59 -3.61 -6.87
N ILE A 96 -0.64 -2.29 -6.69
CA ILE A 96 0.42 -1.52 -6.01
C ILE A 96 0.54 -1.93 -4.54
N VAL A 97 -0.58 -2.04 -3.84
CA VAL A 97 -0.60 -2.43 -2.42
C VAL A 97 -0.14 -3.88 -2.26
N SER A 98 -0.58 -4.79 -3.13
CA SER A 98 -0.20 -6.20 -3.04
C SER A 98 1.30 -6.40 -3.28
N THR A 99 1.85 -5.77 -4.33
CA THR A 99 3.28 -5.81 -4.61
C THR A 99 4.12 -5.13 -3.54
N SER A 100 3.61 -4.05 -2.92
CA SER A 100 4.25 -3.41 -1.77
C SER A 100 4.33 -4.35 -0.57
N GLN A 101 3.25 -5.08 -0.27
CA GLN A 101 3.26 -6.06 0.83
C GLN A 101 4.22 -7.22 0.57
N LEU A 102 4.35 -7.68 -0.68
CA LEU A 102 5.37 -8.66 -1.07
C LEU A 102 6.76 -8.08 -0.83
N TRP A 103 7.03 -6.85 -1.29
CA TRP A 103 8.30 -6.18 -1.10
C TRP A 103 8.67 -6.04 0.39
N MET A 104 7.74 -5.57 1.21
CA MET A 104 7.94 -5.41 2.66
C MET A 104 8.22 -6.73 3.39
N GLN A 105 7.81 -7.87 2.83
CA GLN A 105 8.15 -9.18 3.37
C GLN A 105 9.64 -9.53 3.12
N TYR A 106 10.18 -9.15 1.96
CA TYR A 106 11.56 -9.45 1.59
C TYR A 106 12.57 -8.42 2.11
N VAL A 107 12.13 -7.17 2.32
CA VAL A 107 12.97 -6.06 2.83
C VAL A 107 12.46 -5.60 4.21
N PRO A 108 12.89 -6.26 5.31
CA PRO A 108 12.55 -5.80 6.65
C PRO A 108 13.18 -4.45 6.97
N VAL A 109 12.52 -3.68 7.84
CA VAL A 109 12.91 -2.32 8.24
C VAL A 109 14.37 -2.24 8.70
N GLN A 110 14.86 -3.23 9.46
CA GLN A 110 16.26 -3.26 9.90
C GLN A 110 17.26 -3.31 8.75
N ARG A 111 16.96 -4.06 7.67
CA ARG A 111 17.81 -4.09 6.48
C ARG A 111 17.76 -2.77 5.72
N LEU A 112 16.60 -2.11 5.71
CA LEU A 112 16.45 -0.79 5.10
C LEU A 112 17.25 0.28 5.86
N ILE A 113 17.20 0.29 7.20
CA ILE A 113 17.99 1.20 8.04
C ILE A 113 19.49 0.99 7.81
N ARG A 114 19.95 -0.27 7.80
CA ARG A 114 21.36 -0.57 7.51
C ARG A 114 21.76 -0.10 6.10
N ALA A 115 20.88 -0.28 5.12
CA ALA A 115 21.13 0.19 3.76
C ALA A 115 21.16 1.73 3.67
N LEU A 116 20.32 2.44 4.43
CA LEU A 116 20.36 3.91 4.52
C LEU A 116 21.74 4.39 4.97
N PHE A 117 22.27 3.84 6.06
CA PHE A 117 23.60 4.22 6.57
C PHE A 117 24.77 3.71 5.71
N ALA A 118 24.61 2.60 5.01
CA ALA A 118 25.64 2.06 4.11
C ALA A 118 25.63 2.71 2.72
N SER A 119 24.65 3.55 2.42
CA SER A 119 24.52 4.20 1.11
C SER A 119 25.37 5.46 0.99
N ARG A 120 25.48 5.98 -0.24
CA ARG A 120 26.14 7.26 -0.53
C ARG A 120 25.29 8.49 -0.18
N LEU A 121 24.18 8.32 0.55
CA LEU A 121 23.36 9.44 0.97
C LEU A 121 24.13 10.29 1.99
N PRO A 122 23.97 11.63 1.96
CA PRO A 122 24.50 12.50 3.00
C PRO A 122 24.05 12.01 4.39
N PRO A 123 24.95 11.96 5.39
CA PRO A 123 24.63 11.43 6.72
C PRO A 123 23.37 12.06 7.33
N GLY A 124 23.17 13.37 7.18
CA GLY A 124 21.97 14.06 7.67
C GLY A 124 20.66 13.53 7.09
N ILE A 125 20.65 13.16 5.81
CA ILE A 125 19.45 12.59 5.15
C ILE A 125 19.22 11.16 5.65
N ALA A 126 20.28 10.36 5.78
CA ALA A 126 20.18 9.01 6.32
C ALA A 126 19.63 9.04 7.76
N TYR A 127 20.11 9.96 8.60
CA TYR A 127 19.60 10.16 9.96
C TYR A 127 18.16 10.68 10.00
N LEU A 128 17.76 11.58 9.10
CA LEU A 128 16.39 12.07 9.03
C LEU A 128 15.39 10.93 8.78
N PHE A 129 15.73 9.99 7.90
CA PHE A 129 14.88 8.83 7.61
C PHE A 129 15.00 7.71 8.65
N ALA A 130 16.21 7.44 9.15
CA ALA A 130 16.43 6.37 10.12
C ALA A 130 15.99 6.76 11.54
N GLY A 131 16.11 8.04 11.92
CA GLY A 131 15.84 8.56 13.26
C GLY A 131 14.46 8.17 13.79
N PRO A 132 13.36 8.51 13.09
CA PRO A 132 12.02 8.10 13.50
C PRO A 132 11.86 6.58 13.61
N LEU A 133 12.49 5.82 12.71
CA LEU A 133 12.44 4.36 12.71
C LEU A 133 13.19 3.74 13.89
N LEU A 134 14.26 4.37 14.37
CA LEU A 134 15.05 3.93 15.52
C LEU A 134 14.34 4.24 16.85
N VAL A 135 13.64 5.38 16.92
CA VAL A 135 13.01 5.86 18.16
C VAL A 135 11.57 5.35 18.32
N VAL A 136 10.97 4.76 17.27
CA VAL A 136 9.57 4.31 17.29
C VAL A 136 9.24 3.32 18.42
N GLU A 137 10.16 2.42 18.75
CA GLU A 137 9.95 1.45 19.84
C GLU A 137 9.97 2.12 21.21
N GLN A 138 10.83 3.13 21.39
CA GLN A 138 10.90 3.94 22.60
C GLN A 138 9.62 4.78 22.77
N LEU A 139 9.17 5.45 21.71
CA LEU A 139 7.94 6.23 21.72
C LEU A 139 6.72 5.36 22.05
N LYS A 140 6.64 4.15 21.50
CA LYS A 140 5.55 3.22 21.84
C LYS A 140 5.53 2.86 23.32
N ARG A 141 6.69 2.56 23.92
CA ARG A 141 6.79 2.28 25.36
C ARG A 141 6.38 3.48 26.20
N GLN A 142 6.86 4.68 25.86
CA GLN A 142 6.50 5.90 26.56
C GLN A 142 5.01 6.20 26.47
N LEU A 143 4.41 6.01 25.29
CA LEU A 143 2.98 6.17 25.09
C LEU A 143 2.17 5.20 25.96
N THR A 144 2.61 3.93 26.06
CA THR A 144 1.96 2.95 26.94
C THR A 144 2.03 3.37 28.41
N ILE A 145 3.19 3.84 28.88
CA ILE A 145 3.37 4.32 30.26
C ILE A 145 2.45 5.52 30.54
N VAL A 146 2.39 6.50 29.64
CA VAL A 146 1.51 7.67 29.79
C VAL A 146 0.04 7.26 29.77
N HIS A 147 -0.33 6.35 28.87
CA HIS A 147 -1.71 5.86 28.76
C HIS A 147 -2.15 5.06 29.99
N GLU A 148 -1.25 4.29 30.61
CA GLU A 148 -1.49 3.60 31.88
C GLU A 148 -1.63 4.60 33.04
N ALA A 149 -0.75 5.61 33.11
CA ALA A 149 -0.81 6.66 34.12
C ALA A 149 -2.08 7.53 34.02
N GLN A 150 -2.66 7.70 32.83
CA GLN A 150 -3.92 8.42 32.61
C GLN A 150 -5.16 7.57 32.89
N ARG A 151 -5.03 6.25 32.97
CA ARG A 151 -6.14 5.34 33.27
C ARG A 151 -6.26 4.98 34.75
N ALA A 152 -5.19 5.19 35.53
CA ALA A 152 -5.16 5.04 36.98
C ALA A 152 -5.76 6.28 37.67
#